data_AF-A0A7K0E9V6-F1
#
_entry.id   AF-A0A7K0E9V6-F1
#
_cell.length_a   1.000
_cell.length_b   1.000
_cell.length_c   1.000
_cell.angle_alpha   90.00
_cell.angle_beta   90.00
_cell.angle_gamma   90.00
#
_symmetry.space_group_name_H-M   'P 1'
#
loop_
_entity.id
_entity.type
_entity.pdbx_description
1 polymer ?
#
loop_
_entity_poly.entity_id
_entity_poly.type
_entity_poly.pdbx_seq_one_letter_code
_entity_poly.pdbx_strand_id
1 'polypeptide(L)'
;MNKNTKNKAIYTILLLLCVIGFWLFENFYTPSTYAANENDGPRTEISNSLLPSSSTGEIVEHQHFTLSYNEPYEQAEWVAYILKKEHLTYDDRKRPYFIEDPEVRTKSADWRNYKGSGYDRGHLCPAGDRRFSKQAYDETFYTSNISPQDRDFNAGIWNRLEQQVRRWAKMYNHIFVVTGGVLNSGLITIGDEDVAVPKYYYKIVARGDINNLKLIAFLMPGKESTKSLQHFTVTVDEVERLTGIDFFEKLPDNLEAMLESSNANNNWKF
;
A
#
# COMPACT_ATOMS: atom_id res chain seq x y z
N MET A 1 -17.82 -26.55 51.68
CA MET A 1 -17.67 -25.24 51.01
C MET A 1 -19.04 -24.56 50.94
N ASN A 2 -19.19 -23.36 51.49
CA ASN A 2 -20.49 -22.67 51.60
C ASN A 2 -21.04 -22.31 50.20
N LYS A 3 -22.35 -22.49 49.96
CA LYS A 3 -22.98 -22.35 48.62
C LYS A 3 -22.70 -20.98 47.98
N ASN A 4 -22.67 -19.92 48.80
CA ASN A 4 -22.32 -18.56 48.36
C ASN A 4 -20.86 -18.44 47.90
N THR A 5 -19.92 -19.11 48.55
CA THR A 5 -18.50 -19.11 48.16
C THR A 5 -18.29 -19.88 46.85
N LYS A 6 -19.03 -20.99 46.66
CA LYS A 6 -19.02 -21.77 45.41
C LYS A 6 -19.56 -20.96 44.24
N ASN A 7 -20.67 -20.24 44.42
CA ASN A 7 -21.24 -19.38 43.37
C ASN A 7 -20.31 -18.20 43.02
N LYS A 8 -19.70 -17.55 44.01
CA LYS A 8 -18.70 -16.49 43.76
C LYS A 8 -17.53 -17.01 42.94
N ALA A 9 -16.97 -18.18 43.29
CA ALA A 9 -15.88 -18.80 42.53
C ALA A 9 -16.29 -19.10 41.08
N ILE A 10 -17.50 -19.62 40.86
CA ILE A 10 -18.02 -19.89 39.51
C ILE A 10 -18.13 -18.59 38.70
N TYR A 11 -18.71 -17.52 39.27
CA TYR A 11 -18.81 -16.24 38.56
C TYR A 11 -17.46 -15.60 38.26
N THR A 12 -16.50 -15.70 39.18
CA THR A 12 -15.12 -15.22 38.94
C THR A 12 -14.46 -15.99 37.80
N ILE A 13 -14.60 -17.32 37.76
CA ILE A 13 -14.07 -18.14 36.66
C ILE A 13 -14.74 -17.78 35.34
N LEU A 14 -16.07 -17.63 35.30
CA LEU A 14 -16.79 -17.23 34.10
C LEU A 14 -16.36 -15.85 33.60
N LEU A 15 -16.19 -14.87 34.50
CA LEU A 15 -15.69 -13.55 34.13
C LEU A 15 -14.28 -13.63 33.56
N LEU A 16 -13.38 -14.40 34.18
CA LEU A 16 -12.02 -14.61 33.67
C LEU A 16 -12.05 -15.27 32.29
N LEU A 17 -12.89 -16.29 32.08
CA LEU A 17 -13.06 -16.92 30.77
C LEU A 17 -13.62 -15.95 29.73
N CYS A 18 -14.56 -15.06 30.10
CA CYS A 18 -15.03 -14.01 29.21
C CYS A 18 -13.93 -13.01 28.86
N VAL A 19 -13.15 -12.54 29.85
CA VAL A 19 -12.04 -11.60 29.61
C VAL A 19 -10.98 -12.24 28.72
N ILE A 20 -10.60 -13.50 28.99
CA ILE A 20 -9.66 -14.25 28.15
C ILE A 20 -10.26 -14.46 26.76
N GLY A 21 -11.54 -14.80 26.65
CA GLY A 21 -12.23 -14.98 25.38
C GLY A 21 -12.29 -13.70 24.54
N PHE A 22 -12.60 -12.55 25.15
CA PHE A 22 -12.54 -11.25 24.51
C PHE A 22 -11.11 -10.88 24.11
N TRP A 23 -10.14 -11.12 25.00
CA TRP A 23 -8.73 -10.89 24.69
C TRP A 23 -8.27 -11.75 23.50
N LEU A 24 -8.63 -13.03 23.46
CA LEU A 24 -8.34 -13.91 22.33
C LEU A 24 -9.05 -13.45 21.06
N PHE A 25 -10.31 -13.04 21.14
CA PHE A 25 -11.07 -12.55 20.00
C PHE A 25 -10.42 -11.29 19.40
N GLU A 26 -10.14 -10.27 20.21
CA GLU A 26 -9.51 -9.03 19.74
C GLU A 26 -8.11 -9.28 19.15
N ASN A 27 -7.29 -10.15 19.79
CA ASN A 27 -5.92 -10.37 19.34
C ASN A 27 -5.81 -11.33 18.14
N PHE A 28 -6.71 -12.31 17.99
CA PHE A 28 -6.55 -13.39 17.01
C PHE A 28 -7.68 -13.51 15.98
N TYR A 29 -8.77 -12.76 16.11
CA TYR A 29 -9.84 -12.74 15.11
C TYR A 29 -9.93 -11.38 14.42
N THR A 30 -9.70 -11.36 13.10
CA THR A 30 -9.97 -10.20 12.26
C THR A 30 -10.85 -10.65 11.09
N PRO A 31 -12.08 -10.12 10.95
CA PRO A 31 -12.95 -10.51 9.86
C PRO A 31 -12.43 -9.97 8.51
N SER A 32 -12.46 -10.81 7.48
CA SER A 32 -12.10 -10.47 6.09
C SER A 32 -13.20 -9.64 5.41
N THR A 33 -13.43 -8.45 5.98
CA THR A 33 -14.60 -7.60 5.70
C THR A 33 -14.69 -7.17 4.24
N TYR A 34 -13.55 -6.98 3.56
CA TYR A 34 -13.48 -6.58 2.16
C TYR A 34 -13.01 -7.72 1.23
N ALA A 35 -12.98 -8.97 1.73
CA ALA A 35 -12.66 -10.11 0.88
C ALA A 35 -13.63 -10.24 -0.30
N ALA A 36 -13.08 -10.66 -1.42
CA ALA A 36 -13.85 -10.88 -2.64
C ALA A 36 -14.79 -12.08 -2.51
N ASN A 37 -15.94 -11.95 -3.16
CA ASN A 37 -16.92 -13.02 -3.32
C ASN A 37 -16.91 -13.52 -4.78
N GLU A 38 -17.60 -14.65 -5.04
CA GLU A 38 -17.67 -15.26 -6.38
C GLU A 38 -18.19 -14.33 -7.49
N ASN A 39 -18.89 -13.25 -7.12
CA ASN A 39 -19.48 -12.30 -8.06
C ASN A 39 -18.59 -11.10 -8.40
N ASP A 40 -17.44 -10.91 -7.74
CA ASP A 40 -16.62 -9.69 -7.85
C ASP A 40 -15.71 -9.65 -9.10
N GLY A 41 -15.82 -10.66 -9.97
CA GLY A 41 -15.05 -10.75 -11.22
C GLY A 41 -13.64 -11.31 -11.01
N PRO A 42 -12.84 -11.41 -12.09
CA PRO A 42 -11.51 -11.98 -12.00
C PRO A 42 -10.51 -11.02 -11.34
N ARG A 43 -9.59 -11.60 -10.58
CA ARG A 43 -8.39 -10.94 -10.07
C ARG A 43 -7.63 -10.28 -11.22
N THR A 44 -7.04 -9.10 -10.95
CA THR A 44 -6.09 -8.50 -11.89
C THR A 44 -4.75 -9.22 -11.79
N GLU A 45 -4.40 -9.97 -12.83
CA GLU A 45 -3.10 -10.61 -12.91
C GLU A 45 -1.99 -9.58 -13.11
N ILE A 46 -1.02 -9.59 -12.20
CA ILE A 46 0.24 -8.86 -12.31
C ILE A 46 1.29 -9.88 -12.73
N SER A 47 2.02 -9.60 -13.80
CA SER A 47 3.08 -10.52 -14.24
C SER A 47 4.16 -10.63 -13.17
N ASN A 48 4.53 -11.85 -12.80
CA ASN A 48 5.59 -12.10 -11.82
C ASN A 48 6.90 -11.42 -12.19
N SER A 49 7.20 -11.23 -13.48
CA SER A 49 8.42 -10.56 -13.95
C SER A 49 8.46 -9.06 -13.65
N LEU A 50 7.33 -8.46 -13.26
CA LEU A 50 7.25 -7.05 -12.92
C LEU A 50 7.24 -6.81 -11.40
N LEU A 51 7.04 -7.85 -10.59
CA LEU A 51 6.99 -7.69 -9.15
C LEU A 51 8.41 -7.41 -8.59
N PRO A 52 8.55 -6.48 -7.64
CA PRO A 52 9.81 -6.28 -6.92
C PRO A 52 10.16 -7.48 -6.04
N SER A 53 11.41 -7.56 -5.61
CA SER A 53 11.82 -8.44 -4.52
C SER A 53 11.15 -8.03 -3.20
N SER A 54 11.08 -8.96 -2.24
CA SER A 54 10.54 -8.70 -0.91
C SER A 54 11.63 -8.91 0.12
N SER A 55 11.93 -7.88 0.91
CA SER A 55 12.97 -7.96 1.94
C SER A 55 12.51 -8.76 3.16
N THR A 56 11.19 -8.90 3.35
CA THR A 56 10.55 -9.58 4.48
C THR A 56 10.03 -10.97 4.12
N GLY A 57 9.78 -11.24 2.84
CA GLY A 57 9.10 -12.43 2.34
C GLY A 57 7.58 -12.42 2.57
N GLU A 58 7.02 -11.34 3.12
CA GLU A 58 5.59 -11.24 3.46
C GLU A 58 4.79 -10.59 2.31
N ILE A 59 4.56 -11.38 1.25
CA ILE A 59 3.75 -10.97 0.10
C ILE A 59 2.27 -11.20 0.38
N VAL A 60 1.46 -10.16 0.21
CA VAL A 60 0.00 -10.20 0.37
C VAL A 60 -0.68 -9.86 -0.96
N GLU A 61 -1.47 -10.79 -1.48
CA GLU A 61 -2.14 -10.68 -2.78
C GLU A 61 -3.63 -10.37 -2.64
N HIS A 62 -4.01 -9.13 -2.94
CA HIS A 62 -5.41 -8.71 -3.00
C HIS A 62 -5.97 -8.92 -4.42
N GLN A 63 -7.24 -8.56 -4.67
CA GLN A 63 -7.81 -8.76 -6.00
C GLN A 63 -7.20 -7.85 -7.08
N HIS A 64 -6.81 -6.63 -6.70
CA HIS A 64 -6.42 -5.61 -7.67
C HIS A 64 -5.09 -4.91 -7.36
N PHE A 65 -4.37 -5.38 -6.35
CA PHE A 65 -3.00 -4.98 -6.03
C PHE A 65 -2.31 -6.09 -5.22
N THR A 66 -0.99 -6.04 -5.17
CA THR A 66 -0.14 -6.91 -4.35
C THR A 66 0.77 -6.01 -3.53
N LEU A 67 1.10 -6.41 -2.31
CA LEU A 67 2.05 -5.69 -1.48
C LEU A 67 3.05 -6.63 -0.81
N SER A 68 4.20 -6.07 -0.42
CA SER A 68 5.13 -6.69 0.53
C SER A 68 5.03 -5.92 1.83
N TYR A 69 4.66 -6.59 2.93
CA TYR A 69 4.48 -5.95 4.23
C TYR A 69 5.77 -5.99 5.06
N ASN A 70 6.06 -4.89 5.76
CA ASN A 70 7.24 -4.74 6.60
C ASN A 70 6.84 -4.41 8.04
N GLU A 71 6.68 -5.48 8.82
CA GLU A 71 6.20 -5.46 10.20
C GLU A 71 6.96 -4.46 11.10
N PRO A 72 8.31 -4.40 11.14
CA PRO A 72 9.04 -3.37 11.90
C PRO A 72 8.64 -1.90 11.65
N TYR A 73 7.97 -1.61 10.54
CA TYR A 73 7.51 -0.27 10.17
C TYR A 73 5.98 -0.14 10.09
N GLU A 74 5.26 -1.23 10.34
CA GLU A 74 3.79 -1.36 10.23
C GLU A 74 3.22 -0.86 8.88
N GLN A 75 3.98 -1.07 7.80
CA GLN A 75 3.64 -0.57 6.47
C GLN A 75 4.10 -1.52 5.37
N ALA A 76 3.43 -1.44 4.21
CA ALA A 76 3.97 -2.03 3.00
C ALA A 76 5.30 -1.34 2.61
N GLU A 77 6.36 -2.12 2.41
CA GLU A 77 7.59 -1.61 1.80
C GLU A 77 7.36 -1.29 0.32
N TRP A 78 6.44 -2.00 -0.34
CA TRP A 78 5.90 -1.62 -1.64
C TRP A 78 4.48 -2.14 -1.85
N VAL A 79 3.71 -1.39 -2.64
CA VAL A 79 2.43 -1.82 -3.23
C VAL A 79 2.54 -1.74 -4.75
N ALA A 80 2.23 -2.85 -5.42
CA ALA A 80 2.30 -3.04 -6.85
C ALA A 80 0.89 -3.25 -7.43
N TYR A 81 0.58 -2.56 -8.53
CA TYR A 81 -0.75 -2.65 -9.13
C TYR A 81 -0.77 -2.28 -10.62
N ILE A 82 -1.72 -2.85 -11.36
CA ILE A 82 -2.03 -2.46 -12.74
C ILE A 82 -3.12 -1.41 -12.74
N LEU A 83 -2.95 -0.34 -13.52
CA LEU A 83 -3.98 0.64 -13.80
C LEU A 83 -4.30 0.63 -15.28
N LYS A 84 -5.51 0.15 -15.62
CA LYS A 84 -6.03 0.14 -16.98
C LYS A 84 -6.92 1.35 -17.22
N LYS A 85 -7.04 1.77 -18.48
CA LYS A 85 -7.97 2.82 -18.90
C LYS A 85 -9.42 2.52 -18.47
N GLU A 86 -9.84 1.27 -18.51
CA GLU A 86 -11.20 0.84 -18.09
C GLU A 86 -11.44 0.91 -16.58
N HIS A 87 -10.37 0.96 -15.76
CA HIS A 87 -10.50 1.16 -14.31
C HIS A 87 -10.85 2.62 -13.95
N LEU A 88 -10.60 3.56 -14.87
CA LEU A 88 -10.77 5.00 -14.65
C LEU A 88 -12.24 5.41 -14.81
N THR A 89 -13.05 5.08 -13.81
CA THR A 89 -14.46 5.45 -13.74
C THR A 89 -14.69 6.64 -12.81
N TYR A 90 -15.87 7.27 -12.94
CA TYR A 90 -16.31 8.35 -12.07
C TYR A 90 -17.42 7.90 -11.11
N ASP A 91 -17.55 6.58 -10.90
CA ASP A 91 -18.58 6.04 -10.00
C ASP A 91 -18.38 6.60 -8.59
N ASP A 92 -19.47 7.12 -8.03
CA ASP A 92 -19.48 7.53 -6.63
C ASP A 92 -19.60 6.30 -5.74
N ARG A 93 -18.66 6.16 -4.82
CA ARG A 93 -18.62 5.09 -3.83
C ARG A 93 -18.76 5.70 -2.45
N LYS A 94 -19.62 5.09 -1.62
CA LYS A 94 -19.66 5.43 -0.20
C LYS A 94 -18.33 4.99 0.42
N ARG A 95 -17.61 5.94 1.00
CA ARG A 95 -16.34 5.68 1.69
C ARG A 95 -16.53 4.62 2.80
N PRO A 96 -15.82 3.48 2.77
CA PRO A 96 -15.83 2.51 3.85
C PRO A 96 -14.94 2.98 5.01
N TYR A 97 -14.87 2.17 6.06
CA TYR A 97 -13.96 2.41 7.17
C TYR A 97 -12.55 1.95 6.80
N PHE A 98 -11.54 2.55 7.42
CA PHE A 98 -10.23 1.90 7.43
C PHE A 98 -10.26 0.78 8.46
N ILE A 99 -9.71 -0.37 8.10
CA ILE A 99 -9.63 -1.55 8.95
C ILE A 99 -8.28 -2.23 8.74
N GLU A 100 -7.86 -2.99 9.75
CA GLU A 100 -6.68 -3.84 9.66
C GLU A 100 -6.84 -4.87 8.54
N ASP A 101 -5.75 -5.19 7.86
CA ASP A 101 -5.67 -6.20 6.83
C ASP A 101 -5.48 -7.59 7.47
N PRO A 102 -6.47 -8.49 7.37
CA PRO A 102 -6.34 -9.84 7.92
C PRO A 102 -5.46 -10.77 7.09
N GLU A 103 -5.09 -10.39 5.86
CA GLU A 103 -4.24 -11.20 4.99
C GLU A 103 -2.74 -10.98 5.29
N VAL A 104 -2.40 -9.91 6.02
CA VAL A 104 -1.09 -9.76 6.68
C VAL A 104 -1.02 -10.76 7.84
N ARG A 105 0.08 -11.51 7.97
CA ARG A 105 0.20 -12.65 8.89
C ARG A 105 0.02 -12.25 10.35
N THR A 106 0.46 -11.06 10.68
CA THR A 106 0.39 -10.40 12.00
C THR A 106 -0.79 -9.44 12.12
N LYS A 107 -1.54 -9.26 11.03
CA LYS A 107 -2.45 -8.15 10.75
C LYS A 107 -1.69 -6.84 10.58
N SER A 108 -2.19 -5.93 9.76
CA SER A 108 -1.59 -4.59 9.65
C SER A 108 -2.05 -3.67 10.77
N ALA A 109 -1.23 -2.69 11.15
CA ALA A 109 -1.58 -1.70 12.19
C ALA A 109 -2.99 -1.09 12.13
N ASP A 110 -3.55 -0.81 13.29
CA ASP A 110 -4.87 -0.22 13.45
C ASP A 110 -4.90 1.24 12.92
N TRP A 111 -6.01 1.60 12.26
CA TRP A 111 -6.26 2.97 11.78
C TRP A 111 -6.23 4.02 12.90
N ARG A 112 -6.40 3.61 14.17
CA ARG A 112 -6.35 4.44 15.37
C ARG A 112 -4.97 5.05 15.62
N ASN A 113 -3.88 4.44 15.16
CA ASN A 113 -2.54 5.04 15.26
C ASN A 113 -2.43 6.40 14.57
N TYR A 114 -3.28 6.64 13.55
CA TYR A 114 -3.36 7.90 12.82
C TYR A 114 -4.23 8.95 13.52
N LYS A 115 -4.97 8.59 14.56
CA LYS A 115 -5.90 9.51 15.22
C LYS A 115 -5.11 10.49 16.09
N GLY A 116 -5.10 11.76 15.67
CA GLY A 116 -4.44 12.82 16.43
C GLY A 116 -2.91 12.89 16.22
N SER A 117 -2.35 12.06 15.32
CA SER A 117 -0.92 12.08 14.99
C SER A 117 -0.49 13.29 14.16
N GLY A 118 -1.44 13.95 13.49
CA GLY A 118 -1.17 15.03 12.53
C GLY A 118 -0.98 14.55 11.09
N TYR A 119 -0.90 13.24 10.86
CA TYR A 119 -0.76 12.63 9.54
C TYR A 119 -2.10 12.13 8.98
N ASP A 120 -2.26 12.23 7.67
CA ASP A 120 -3.38 11.61 6.96
C ASP A 120 -3.13 10.11 6.75
N ARG A 121 -4.23 9.35 6.61
CA ARG A 121 -4.22 7.97 6.13
C ARG A 121 -4.05 7.97 4.61
N GLY A 122 -2.82 8.18 4.16
CA GLY A 122 -2.45 8.31 2.75
C GLY A 122 -2.44 6.95 2.06
N HIS A 123 -3.09 6.84 0.90
CA HIS A 123 -3.14 5.57 0.16
C HIS A 123 -1.86 5.38 -0.67
N LEU A 124 -1.39 4.13 -0.75
CA LEU A 124 -0.35 3.72 -1.70
C LEU A 124 -0.98 3.34 -3.05
N CYS A 125 -1.88 2.36 -3.07
CA CYS A 125 -2.84 2.13 -4.17
C CYS A 125 -4.06 3.05 -3.98
N PRO A 126 -4.27 4.06 -4.84
CA PRO A 126 -5.29 5.07 -4.59
C PRO A 126 -6.72 4.53 -4.73
N ALA A 127 -7.61 4.87 -3.79
CA ALA A 127 -9.03 4.50 -3.88
C ALA A 127 -9.69 5.00 -5.18
N GLY A 128 -9.26 6.17 -5.69
CA GLY A 128 -9.72 6.72 -6.97
C GLY A 128 -9.40 5.83 -8.18
N ASP A 129 -8.37 4.98 -8.08
CA ASP A 129 -7.93 4.06 -9.15
C ASP A 129 -8.74 2.75 -9.14
N ARG A 130 -9.63 2.57 -8.16
CA ARG A 130 -10.37 1.33 -7.90
C ARG A 130 -11.89 1.52 -7.83
N ARG A 131 -12.42 2.63 -8.35
CA ARG A 131 -13.87 2.93 -8.33
C ARG A 131 -14.73 2.01 -9.19
N PHE A 132 -14.14 1.27 -10.14
CA PHE A 132 -14.87 0.39 -11.07
C PHE A 132 -15.61 -0.77 -10.38
N SER A 133 -15.18 -1.21 -9.20
CA SER A 133 -15.86 -2.22 -8.38
C SER A 133 -15.95 -1.75 -6.94
N LYS A 134 -17.03 -2.13 -6.24
CA LYS A 134 -17.17 -1.83 -4.80
C LYS A 134 -16.08 -2.56 -4.02
N GLN A 135 -15.86 -3.83 -4.33
CA GLN A 135 -14.86 -4.68 -3.72
C GLN A 135 -13.45 -4.10 -3.93
N ALA A 136 -13.11 -3.75 -5.18
CA ALA A 136 -11.82 -3.12 -5.49
C ALA A 136 -11.61 -1.81 -4.73
N TYR A 137 -12.65 -0.98 -4.63
CA TYR A 137 -12.62 0.28 -3.89
C TYR A 137 -12.40 0.04 -2.39
N ASP A 138 -13.16 -0.88 -1.80
CA ASP A 138 -13.10 -1.18 -0.37
C ASP A 138 -11.75 -1.76 0.06
N GLU A 139 -11.16 -2.68 -0.72
CA GLU A 139 -9.84 -3.25 -0.42
C GLU A 139 -8.74 -2.18 -0.28
N THR A 140 -8.87 -1.03 -0.96
CA THR A 140 -7.88 0.05 -0.80
C THR A 140 -7.86 0.69 0.59
N PHE A 141 -8.86 0.41 1.44
CA PHE A 141 -8.97 0.93 2.80
C PHE A 141 -8.43 -0.03 3.87
N TYR A 142 -7.85 -1.17 3.48
CA TYR A 142 -6.99 -1.93 4.38
C TYR A 142 -5.77 -1.10 4.77
N THR A 143 -5.42 -1.08 6.06
CA THR A 143 -4.32 -0.25 6.57
C THR A 143 -2.94 -0.72 6.08
N SER A 144 -2.81 -1.95 5.60
CA SER A 144 -1.63 -2.44 4.86
C SER A 144 -1.31 -1.61 3.60
N ASN A 145 -2.32 -0.97 2.99
CA ASN A 145 -2.20 -0.06 1.84
C ASN A 145 -2.05 1.42 2.25
N ILE A 146 -1.91 1.72 3.55
CA ILE A 146 -1.91 3.08 4.08
C ILE A 146 -0.54 3.43 4.67
N SER A 147 -0.11 4.68 4.44
CA SER A 147 1.10 5.26 5.01
C SER A 147 0.83 6.64 5.62
N PRO A 148 1.52 7.04 6.71
CA PRO A 148 1.39 8.36 7.32
C PRO A 148 1.90 9.48 6.42
N GLN A 149 1.00 10.15 5.71
CA GLN A 149 1.36 11.23 4.81
C GLN A 149 1.04 12.60 5.44
N ASP A 150 1.95 13.55 5.29
CA ASP A 150 1.64 14.96 5.56
C ASP A 150 0.42 15.39 4.73
N ARG A 151 -0.48 16.16 5.34
CA ARG A 151 -1.76 16.52 4.70
C ARG A 151 -1.57 17.30 3.40
N ASP A 152 -0.66 18.28 3.42
CA ASP A 152 -0.46 19.13 2.25
C ASP A 152 0.26 18.35 1.15
N PHE A 153 1.19 17.46 1.51
CA PHE A 153 1.81 16.51 0.57
C PHE A 153 0.77 15.59 -0.09
N ASN A 154 -0.08 14.95 0.72
CA ASN A 154 -1.10 14.00 0.27
C ASN A 154 -2.11 14.67 -0.68
N ALA A 155 -2.70 15.79 -0.26
CA ALA A 155 -3.69 16.52 -1.05
C ALA A 155 -3.06 17.29 -2.25
N GLY A 156 -1.78 17.64 -2.16
CA GLY A 156 -1.04 18.43 -3.11
C GLY A 156 -0.22 17.58 -4.10
N ILE A 157 1.10 17.60 -3.98
CA ILE A 157 2.05 17.04 -4.94
C ILE A 157 1.83 15.55 -5.18
N TRP A 158 1.50 14.76 -4.15
CA TRP A 158 1.24 13.33 -4.30
C TRP A 158 -0.01 13.08 -5.14
N ASN A 159 -1.13 13.74 -4.82
CA ASN A 159 -2.34 13.69 -5.64
C ASN A 159 -2.12 14.22 -7.07
N ARG A 160 -1.26 15.23 -7.28
CA ARG A 160 -0.90 15.66 -8.66
C ARG A 160 -0.18 14.55 -9.42
N LEU A 161 0.71 13.81 -8.76
CA LEU A 161 1.36 12.64 -9.35
C LEU A 161 0.33 11.55 -9.67
N GLU A 162 -0.59 11.23 -8.75
CA GLU A 162 -1.65 10.25 -9.02
C GLU A 162 -2.52 10.64 -10.21
N GLN A 163 -2.91 11.91 -10.32
CA GLN A 163 -3.65 12.40 -11.49
C GLN A 163 -2.85 12.22 -12.78
N GLN A 164 -1.53 12.45 -12.75
CA GLN A 164 -0.68 12.21 -13.92
C GLN A 164 -0.60 10.72 -14.28
N VAL A 165 -0.49 9.83 -13.29
CA VAL A 165 -0.54 8.37 -13.48
C VAL A 165 -1.85 7.95 -14.14
N ARG A 166 -3.00 8.49 -13.70
CA ARG A 166 -4.31 8.26 -14.35
C ARG A 166 -4.33 8.75 -15.80
N ARG A 167 -3.74 9.91 -16.11
CA ARG A 167 -3.62 10.41 -17.49
C ARG A 167 -2.80 9.46 -18.36
N TRP A 168 -1.69 8.93 -17.84
CA TRP A 168 -0.86 7.95 -18.55
C TRP A 168 -1.59 6.64 -18.78
N ALA A 169 -2.31 6.10 -17.80
CA ALA A 169 -3.13 4.91 -17.99
C ALA A 169 -4.18 5.11 -19.10
N LYS A 170 -4.82 6.29 -19.14
CA LYS A 170 -5.75 6.64 -20.21
C LYS A 170 -5.08 6.74 -21.58
N MET A 171 -3.86 7.27 -21.64
CA MET A 171 -3.11 7.49 -22.88
C MET A 171 -2.49 6.21 -23.44
N TYR A 172 -1.99 5.33 -22.58
CA TYR A 172 -1.23 4.15 -22.95
C TYR A 172 -2.02 2.83 -22.77
N ASN A 173 -3.34 2.94 -22.55
CA ASN A 173 -4.30 1.86 -22.28
C ASN A 173 -4.10 1.13 -20.94
N HIS A 174 -2.88 0.85 -20.54
CA HIS A 174 -2.56 0.35 -19.20
C HIS A 174 -1.14 0.75 -18.80
N ILE A 175 -0.89 0.73 -17.50
CA ILE A 175 0.41 0.91 -16.87
C ILE A 175 0.52 -0.01 -15.65
N PHE A 176 1.75 -0.36 -15.30
CA PHE A 176 2.11 -0.99 -14.04
C PHE A 176 2.68 0.07 -13.11
N VAL A 177 2.35 0.01 -11.83
CA VAL A 177 2.77 0.97 -10.81
C VAL A 177 3.28 0.21 -9.60
N VAL A 178 4.45 0.61 -9.09
CA VAL A 178 4.96 0.21 -7.78
C VAL A 178 5.18 1.47 -6.96
N THR A 179 4.81 1.46 -5.69
CA THR A 179 4.88 2.66 -4.85
C THR A 179 5.04 2.31 -3.38
N GLY A 180 5.67 3.18 -2.62
CA GLY A 180 5.91 2.96 -1.19
C GLY A 180 6.55 4.17 -0.52
N GLY A 181 6.75 4.05 0.78
CA GLY A 181 7.64 4.93 1.54
C GLY A 181 9.05 4.36 1.56
N VAL A 182 10.07 5.21 1.71
CA VAL A 182 11.43 4.74 2.00
C VAL A 182 11.53 4.38 3.48
N LEU A 183 11.56 3.08 3.79
CA LEU A 183 11.49 2.52 5.14
C LEU A 183 12.89 2.17 5.68
N ASN A 184 13.55 3.16 6.29
CA ASN A 184 14.91 3.02 6.82
C ASN A 184 14.92 3.23 8.33
N SER A 185 16.00 2.83 8.99
CA SER A 185 16.12 3.02 10.44
C SER A 185 16.11 4.51 10.84
N GLY A 186 15.55 4.81 12.03
CA GLY A 186 15.50 6.16 12.58
C GLY A 186 14.42 7.07 12.00
N LEU A 187 13.37 6.48 11.40
CA LEU A 187 12.12 7.19 11.15
C LEU A 187 11.41 7.49 12.49
N ILE A 188 10.64 8.57 12.51
CA ILE A 188 9.70 8.82 13.60
C ILE A 188 8.51 7.87 13.45
N THR A 189 7.81 7.61 14.55
CA THR A 189 6.66 6.69 14.58
C THR A 189 5.42 7.41 15.12
N ILE A 190 4.23 6.85 14.84
CA ILE A 190 2.95 7.34 15.35
C ILE A 190 2.13 6.22 15.98
N GLY A 191 1.32 6.57 16.98
CA GLY A 191 0.42 5.63 17.65
C GLY A 191 1.14 4.66 18.58
N ASP A 192 0.40 3.65 19.05
CA ASP A 192 0.88 2.66 20.02
C ASP A 192 1.58 1.47 19.34
N GLU A 193 1.34 1.26 18.05
CA GLU A 193 1.98 0.23 17.21
C GLU A 193 3.24 0.76 16.49
N ASP A 194 3.68 1.98 16.80
CA ASP A 194 4.91 2.56 16.25
C ASP A 194 4.94 2.63 14.70
N VAL A 195 3.81 2.98 14.07
CA VAL A 195 3.72 3.11 12.61
C VAL A 195 4.70 4.15 12.09
N ALA A 196 5.67 3.74 11.27
CA ALA A 196 6.74 4.63 10.84
C ALA A 196 6.24 5.75 9.92
N VAL A 197 6.91 6.90 9.91
CA VAL A 197 6.59 8.01 9.01
C VAL A 197 7.72 8.17 7.99
N PRO A 198 7.54 7.72 6.73
CA PRO A 198 8.55 7.87 5.69
C PRO A 198 8.92 9.34 5.44
N LYS A 199 10.23 9.61 5.35
CA LYS A 199 10.74 10.95 4.94
C LYS A 199 10.58 11.19 3.43
N TYR A 200 10.58 10.12 2.66
CA TYR A 200 10.45 10.12 1.21
C TYR A 200 9.45 9.06 0.78
N TYR A 201 8.75 9.36 -0.30
CA TYR A 201 7.84 8.46 -0.99
C TYR A 201 8.32 8.28 -2.42
N TYR A 202 8.16 7.07 -2.93
CA TYR A 202 8.51 6.76 -4.31
C TYR A 202 7.33 6.17 -5.08
N LYS A 203 7.38 6.37 -6.39
CA LYS A 203 6.46 5.72 -7.33
C LYS A 203 7.20 5.44 -8.63
N ILE A 204 7.22 4.18 -9.02
CA ILE A 204 7.77 3.70 -10.28
C ILE A 204 6.60 3.32 -11.17
N VAL A 205 6.61 3.80 -12.41
CA VAL A 205 5.57 3.52 -13.40
C VAL A 205 6.21 2.88 -14.62
N ALA A 206 5.69 1.73 -15.03
CA ALA A 206 6.11 1.00 -16.20
C ALA A 206 4.99 0.92 -17.25
N ARG A 207 5.36 0.92 -18.53
CA ARG A 207 4.43 0.68 -19.65
C ARG A 207 5.09 -0.06 -20.81
N GLY A 208 4.25 -0.69 -21.62
CA GLY A 208 4.69 -1.50 -22.76
C GLY A 208 4.99 -2.94 -22.35
N ASP A 209 5.30 -3.77 -23.34
CA ASP A 209 5.62 -5.17 -23.12
C ASP A 209 7.07 -5.33 -22.63
N ILE A 210 7.43 -6.50 -22.12
CA ILE A 210 8.77 -6.80 -21.58
C ILE A 210 9.91 -6.46 -22.55
N ASN A 211 9.68 -6.60 -23.86
CA ASN A 211 10.67 -6.31 -24.90
C ASN A 211 10.81 -4.80 -25.22
N ASN A 212 9.92 -3.94 -24.73
CA ASN A 212 9.90 -2.50 -25.00
C ASN A 212 9.39 -1.70 -23.79
N LEU A 213 9.79 -2.16 -22.60
CA LEU A 213 9.38 -1.59 -21.33
C LEU A 213 9.94 -0.17 -21.20
N LYS A 214 9.11 0.74 -20.70
CA LYS A 214 9.51 2.12 -20.41
C LYS A 214 9.20 2.40 -18.96
N LEU A 215 10.20 2.88 -18.23
CA LEU A 215 10.10 3.20 -16.81
C LEU A 215 10.14 4.71 -16.60
N ILE A 216 9.55 5.14 -15.49
CA ILE A 216 9.81 6.43 -14.86
C ILE A 216 9.65 6.27 -13.36
N ALA A 217 10.62 6.75 -12.60
CA ALA A 217 10.60 6.72 -11.15
C ALA A 217 10.51 8.14 -10.60
N PHE A 218 9.76 8.29 -9.51
CA PHE A 218 9.65 9.51 -8.74
C PHE A 218 10.14 9.25 -7.33
N LEU A 219 10.89 10.20 -6.77
CA LEU A 219 11.26 10.23 -5.36
C LEU A 219 10.95 11.61 -4.81
N MET A 220 9.98 11.68 -3.89
CA MET A 220 9.47 12.93 -3.35
C MET A 220 9.65 12.98 -1.84
N PRO A 221 10.15 14.09 -1.28
CA PRO A 221 10.04 14.34 0.16
C PRO A 221 8.56 14.28 0.58
N GLY A 222 8.27 13.71 1.75
CA GLY A 222 6.91 13.63 2.33
C GLY A 222 6.38 14.99 2.84
N LYS A 223 6.49 16.04 2.02
CA LYS A 223 6.03 17.41 2.27
C LYS A 223 5.58 18.05 0.97
N GLU A 224 4.71 19.04 1.06
CA GLU A 224 4.24 19.73 -0.14
C GLU A 224 5.37 20.44 -0.90
N SER A 225 5.19 20.53 -2.22
CA SER A 225 6.05 21.28 -3.12
C SER A 225 5.24 21.76 -4.31
N THR A 226 5.45 22.98 -4.78
CA THR A 226 4.83 23.53 -5.99
C THR A 226 5.62 23.27 -7.27
N LYS A 227 6.80 22.64 -7.17
CA LYS A 227 7.64 22.29 -8.32
C LYS A 227 6.93 21.30 -9.26
N SER A 228 7.38 21.26 -10.51
CA SER A 228 6.88 20.33 -11.52
C SER A 228 7.20 18.87 -11.13
N LEU A 229 6.39 17.91 -11.60
CA LEU A 229 6.61 16.49 -11.33
C LEU A 229 7.98 16.02 -11.85
N GLN A 230 8.41 16.54 -13.00
CA GLN A 230 9.72 16.27 -13.61
C GLN A 230 10.89 16.63 -12.69
N HIS A 231 10.71 17.54 -11.74
CA HIS A 231 11.77 17.87 -10.78
C HIS A 231 12.13 16.70 -9.85
N PHE A 232 11.19 15.76 -9.67
CA PHE A 232 11.31 14.64 -8.73
C PHE A 232 11.62 13.32 -9.42
N THR A 233 11.92 13.34 -10.71
CA THR A 233 12.23 12.13 -11.48
C THR A 233 13.64 11.68 -11.19
N VAL A 234 13.78 10.41 -10.82
CA VAL A 234 15.05 9.74 -10.50
C VAL A 234 15.21 8.48 -11.33
N THR A 235 16.37 7.84 -11.27
CA THR A 235 16.56 6.48 -11.80
C THR A 235 15.94 5.45 -10.85
N VAL A 236 15.67 4.24 -11.34
CA VAL A 236 15.22 3.15 -10.45
C VAL A 236 16.36 2.76 -9.51
N ASP A 237 17.63 2.70 -9.99
CA ASP A 237 18.82 2.49 -9.15
C ASP A 237 18.89 3.42 -7.92
N GLU A 238 18.41 4.67 -8.06
CA GLU A 238 18.40 5.61 -6.95
C GLU A 238 17.34 5.26 -5.91
N VAL A 239 16.19 4.75 -6.34
CA VAL A 239 15.17 4.23 -5.43
C VAL A 239 15.70 2.97 -4.74
N GLU A 240 16.26 2.02 -5.48
CA GLU A 240 16.83 0.78 -4.94
C GLU A 240 17.92 1.05 -3.89
N ARG A 241 18.83 1.98 -4.17
CA ARG A 241 19.88 2.36 -3.22
C ARG A 241 19.31 2.84 -1.89
N LEU A 242 18.13 3.47 -1.90
CA LEU A 242 17.50 4.01 -0.71
C LEU A 242 16.65 2.98 0.01
N THR A 243 15.98 2.08 -0.71
CA THR A 243 15.05 1.10 -0.15
C THR A 243 15.68 -0.26 0.14
N GLY A 244 16.76 -0.62 -0.55
CA GLY A 244 17.32 -1.97 -0.57
C GLY A 244 16.45 -3.00 -1.29
N ILE A 245 15.41 -2.55 -2.01
CA ILE A 245 14.52 -3.39 -2.82
C ILE A 245 15.13 -3.48 -4.22
N ASP A 246 15.15 -4.68 -4.77
CA ASP A 246 15.46 -4.95 -6.17
C ASP A 246 14.14 -4.86 -6.96
N PHE A 247 14.00 -3.84 -7.81
CA PHE A 247 12.81 -3.68 -8.62
C PHE A 247 12.96 -4.43 -9.92
N PHE A 248 11.94 -5.21 -10.30
CA PHE A 248 11.99 -6.00 -11.53
C PHE A 248 13.04 -7.14 -11.55
N GLU A 249 13.54 -7.60 -10.39
CA GLU A 249 14.48 -8.73 -10.13
C GLU A 249 14.38 -9.95 -11.07
N LYS A 250 13.19 -10.22 -11.62
CA LYS A 250 12.92 -11.36 -12.51
C LYS A 250 13.09 -11.04 -14.00
N LEU A 251 13.49 -9.82 -14.34
CA LEU A 251 13.93 -9.47 -15.69
C LEU A 251 15.35 -9.99 -15.93
N PRO A 252 15.77 -10.19 -17.18
CA PRO A 252 17.17 -10.47 -17.48
C PRO A 252 18.07 -9.32 -17.02
N ASP A 253 19.17 -9.61 -16.32
CA ASP A 253 20.08 -8.62 -15.69
C ASP A 253 20.50 -7.50 -16.65
N ASN A 254 20.72 -7.82 -17.94
CA ASN A 254 21.13 -6.84 -18.93
C ASN A 254 20.00 -5.88 -19.33
N LEU A 255 18.75 -6.35 -19.33
CA LEU A 255 17.57 -5.55 -19.60
C LEU A 255 17.25 -4.68 -18.38
N GLU A 256 17.29 -5.27 -17.19
CA GLU A 256 17.13 -4.59 -15.91
C GLU A 256 18.12 -3.44 -15.75
N ALA A 257 19.43 -3.71 -15.77
CA ALA A 257 20.46 -2.67 -15.60
C ALA A 257 20.35 -1.52 -16.62
N MET A 258 19.91 -1.82 -17.85
CA MET A 258 19.67 -0.79 -18.88
C MET A 258 18.43 0.06 -18.56
N LEU A 259 17.35 -0.55 -18.08
CA LEU A 259 16.11 0.13 -17.77
C LEU A 259 16.24 1.00 -16.52
N GLU A 260 16.92 0.49 -15.50
CA GLU A 260 16.94 1.09 -14.17
C GLU A 260 17.86 2.30 -14.06
N SER A 261 19.00 2.27 -14.75
CA SER A 261 19.95 3.39 -14.84
C SER A 261 19.46 4.55 -15.72
N SER A 262 18.36 4.37 -16.46
CA SER A 262 17.87 5.34 -17.45
C SER A 262 16.89 6.36 -16.85
N ASN A 263 17.26 7.64 -16.87
CA ASN A 263 16.34 8.73 -16.52
C ASN A 263 15.50 9.16 -17.76
N ALA A 264 14.56 8.29 -18.15
CA ALA A 264 13.90 8.36 -19.45
C ALA A 264 12.66 9.28 -19.51
N ASN A 265 12.75 10.50 -18.97
CA ASN A 265 11.64 11.46 -18.96
C ASN A 265 11.02 11.74 -20.34
N ASN A 266 11.84 11.70 -21.40
CA ASN A 266 11.40 11.95 -22.77
C ASN A 266 10.41 10.89 -23.30
N ASN A 267 10.31 9.73 -22.64
CA ASN A 267 9.38 8.67 -22.98
C ASN A 267 7.96 8.90 -22.43
N TRP A 268 7.75 9.96 -21.64
CA TRP A 268 6.52 10.23 -20.90
C TRP A 268 5.98 11.63 -21.21
N LYS A 269 4.66 11.71 -21.46
CA LYS A 269 3.97 12.98 -21.72
C LYS A 269 3.40 13.56 -20.43
N PHE A 270 3.98 14.64 -19.94
CA PHE A 270 3.50 15.37 -18.76
C PHE A 270 2.39 16.36 -19.11
#